data_AF-A0A6N8NRB9-F1
#
_entry.id   AF-A0A6N8NRB9-F1
#
_cell.length_a   1.000
_cell.length_b   1.000
_cell.length_c   1.000
_cell.angle_alpha   90.00
_cell.angle_beta   90.00
_cell.angle_gamma   90.00
#
_symmetry.space_group_name_H-M   'P 1'
#
loop_
_entity.id
_entity.type
_entity.pdbx_description
1 polymer ?
#
loop_
_entity_poly.entity_id
_entity_poly.type
_entity_poly.pdbx_seq_one_letter_code
_entity_poly.pdbx_strand_id
1 'polypeptide(L)'
;NQGIVNASGTAQLSDNWPVDITLNSTLNVEPLKGEKVKLKVGGALREQLEIGVNLSGPVDMDLRAQTRLAEAGLPLNVEVNSKQLYWPFTGEKQYQADDLKLKLTGKMTDYTLSMRTAVKGQEIPPATITLDAKGNEQQVNLDKLTVAALEGKTELKALLDWQQAISWRGELTLNGINTAKEFPEWPSKLNGLIKTRGSLYGGTWQMEVPELKLTGNVKQNKVNVD
;
A
#
# COMPACT_ATOMS: atom_id res chain seq x y z
N ASN A 1 9.30 27.76 -17.04
CA ASN A 1 10.27 26.81 -16.46
C ASN A 1 9.52 25.83 -15.57
N GLN A 2 9.64 24.51 -15.79
CA GLN A 2 8.85 23.46 -15.11
C GLN A 2 9.42 23.05 -13.74
N GLY A 3 10.59 23.59 -13.38
CA GLY A 3 11.24 23.36 -12.10
C GLY A 3 12.71 23.73 -12.17
N ILE A 4 13.45 23.45 -11.10
CA ILE A 4 14.90 23.55 -11.06
C ILE A 4 15.43 22.20 -10.58
N VAL A 5 16.43 21.66 -11.27
CA VAL A 5 17.10 20.41 -10.89
C VAL A 5 18.59 20.70 -10.77
N ASN A 6 19.17 20.35 -9.63
CA ASN A 6 20.60 20.38 -9.38
C ASN A 6 21.05 18.97 -8.99
N ALA A 7 21.96 18.39 -9.75
CA ALA A 7 22.52 17.09 -9.47
C ALA A 7 24.05 17.20 -9.36
N SER A 8 24.63 16.49 -8.39
CA SER A 8 26.06 16.35 -8.21
C SER A 8 26.38 14.95 -7.73
N GLY A 9 27.59 14.47 -8.02
CA GLY A 9 28.00 13.15 -7.56
C GLY A 9 29.18 12.57 -8.30
N THR A 10 29.57 11.37 -7.89
CA THR A 10 30.62 10.57 -8.49
C THR A 10 30.12 9.15 -8.74
N ALA A 11 30.67 8.53 -9.77
CA ALA A 11 30.54 7.11 -10.05
C ALA A 11 31.89 6.63 -10.58
N GLN A 12 32.45 5.61 -9.94
CA GLN A 12 33.71 5.02 -10.37
C GLN A 12 33.41 3.61 -10.90
N LEU A 13 33.94 3.26 -12.08
CA LEU A 13 33.71 1.94 -12.70
C LEU A 13 34.85 0.95 -12.45
N SER A 14 35.67 1.21 -11.43
CA SER A 14 36.66 0.27 -10.89
C SER A 14 36.19 -0.28 -9.53
N ASP A 15 36.87 -1.30 -9.05
CA ASP A 15 36.61 -1.92 -7.74
C ASP A 15 35.15 -2.42 -7.65
N ASN A 16 34.45 -2.07 -6.58
CA ASN A 16 33.05 -2.45 -6.34
C ASN A 16 32.03 -1.47 -6.96
N TRP A 17 32.51 -0.56 -7.80
CA TRP A 17 31.73 0.47 -8.47
C TRP A 17 31.03 1.43 -7.50
N PRO A 18 31.80 2.20 -6.70
CA PRO A 18 31.24 3.13 -5.74
C PRO A 18 30.50 4.27 -6.45
N VAL A 19 29.37 4.65 -5.88
CA VAL A 19 28.50 5.76 -6.32
C VAL A 19 28.14 6.65 -5.14
N ASP A 20 28.14 7.96 -5.36
CA ASP A 20 27.55 8.94 -4.45
C ASP A 20 26.92 10.04 -5.30
N ILE A 21 25.61 10.01 -5.45
CA ILE A 21 24.83 10.91 -6.29
C ILE A 21 23.80 11.59 -5.41
N THR A 22 23.77 12.91 -5.45
CA THR A 22 22.73 13.73 -4.82
C THR A 22 22.02 14.54 -5.89
N LEU A 23 20.70 14.44 -5.93
CA LEU A 23 19.83 15.25 -6.77
C LEU A 23 18.88 16.03 -5.87
N ASN A 24 18.84 17.35 -6.04
CA ASN A 24 17.87 18.24 -5.43
C ASN A 24 17.04 18.88 -6.54
N SER A 25 15.73 18.79 -6.44
CA SER A 25 14.80 19.37 -7.40
C SER A 25 13.70 20.14 -6.68
N THR A 26 13.25 21.24 -7.27
CA THR A 26 12.01 21.93 -6.90
C THR A 26 11.08 21.91 -8.10
N LEU A 27 9.92 21.27 -7.95
CA LEU A 27 8.92 21.16 -9.01
C LEU A 27 8.14 22.48 -9.14
N ASN A 28 7.88 22.89 -10.37
CA ASN A 28 7.03 24.03 -10.70
C ASN A 28 5.92 23.61 -11.67
N VAL A 29 5.32 22.46 -11.39
CA VAL A 29 4.22 21.86 -12.17
C VAL A 29 3.10 21.46 -11.21
N GLU A 30 1.87 21.85 -11.53
CA GLU A 30 0.69 21.40 -10.78
C GLU A 30 0.47 19.89 -10.97
N PRO A 31 -0.06 19.17 -9.96
CA PRO A 31 -0.47 19.64 -8.64
C PRO A 31 0.66 19.65 -7.60
N LEU A 32 1.93 19.50 -8.02
CA LEU A 32 3.09 19.38 -7.12
C LEU A 32 3.94 20.65 -7.11
N LYS A 33 3.35 21.80 -7.41
CA LYS A 33 4.09 23.05 -7.49
C LYS A 33 4.66 23.40 -6.10
N GLY A 34 5.98 23.62 -6.05
CA GLY A 34 6.72 23.88 -4.81
C GLY A 34 7.24 22.62 -4.10
N GLU A 35 6.92 21.44 -4.59
CA GLU A 35 7.44 20.17 -4.07
C GLU A 35 8.96 20.10 -4.20
N LYS A 36 9.64 19.81 -3.11
CA LYS A 36 11.10 19.65 -3.07
C LYS A 36 11.44 18.18 -2.99
N VAL A 37 12.14 17.70 -4.01
CA VAL A 37 12.63 16.33 -4.09
C VAL A 37 14.11 16.33 -3.77
N LYS A 38 14.51 15.58 -2.76
CA LYS A 38 15.91 15.24 -2.50
C LYS A 38 16.11 13.74 -2.66
N LEU A 39 16.85 13.36 -3.69
CA LEU A 39 17.30 11.99 -3.93
C LEU A 39 18.78 11.90 -3.57
N LYS A 40 19.14 10.87 -2.81
CA LYS A 40 20.52 10.44 -2.58
C LYS A 40 20.66 8.98 -2.98
N VAL A 41 21.67 8.66 -3.76
CA VAL A 41 22.07 7.30 -4.11
C VAL A 41 23.51 7.14 -3.66
N GLY A 42 23.80 6.16 -2.82
CA GLY A 42 25.12 5.93 -2.25
C GLY A 42 25.49 4.46 -2.19
N GLY A 43 26.75 4.16 -1.91
CA GLY A 43 27.25 2.79 -1.73
C GLY A 43 28.00 2.30 -2.96
N ALA A 44 27.91 1.00 -3.25
CA ALA A 44 28.67 0.35 -4.30
C ALA A 44 27.76 -0.59 -5.09
N LEU A 45 27.70 -0.41 -6.42
CA LEU A 45 26.75 -1.13 -7.28
C LEU A 45 26.96 -2.65 -7.27
N ARG A 46 28.20 -3.12 -7.05
CA ARG A 46 28.53 -4.55 -6.95
C ARG A 46 28.35 -5.13 -5.55
N GLU A 47 28.17 -4.28 -4.53
CA GLU A 47 27.89 -4.68 -3.16
C GLU A 47 26.49 -4.19 -2.77
N GLN A 48 26.41 -3.17 -1.93
CA GLN A 48 25.16 -2.59 -1.45
C GLN A 48 24.96 -1.18 -1.99
N LEU A 49 23.80 -0.96 -2.59
CA LEU A 49 23.28 0.33 -2.98
C LEU A 49 22.29 0.82 -1.92
N GLU A 50 22.39 2.09 -1.56
CA GLU A 50 21.46 2.80 -0.68
C GLU A 50 20.80 3.93 -1.44
N ILE A 51 19.48 4.03 -1.32
CA ILE A 51 18.67 5.06 -1.98
C ILE A 51 17.85 5.74 -0.90
N GLY A 52 17.96 7.06 -0.80
CA GLY A 52 17.13 7.89 0.06
C GLY A 52 16.38 8.92 -0.77
N VAL A 53 15.07 8.98 -0.62
CA VAL A 53 14.23 10.03 -1.21
C VAL A 53 13.52 10.75 -0.07
N ASN A 54 13.68 12.07 -0.01
CA ASN A 54 12.90 12.93 0.86
C ASN A 54 12.08 13.87 -0.03
N LEU A 55 10.77 13.85 0.17
CA LEU A 55 9.80 14.76 -0.42
C LEU A 55 9.36 15.75 0.65
N SER A 56 9.28 17.02 0.30
CA SER A 56 8.81 18.08 1.21
C SER A 56 8.08 19.17 0.45
N GLY A 57 6.81 19.37 0.80
CA GLY A 57 5.89 20.25 0.08
C GLY A 57 4.48 19.70 0.12
N PRO A 58 3.73 19.75 -1.00
CA PRO A 58 2.42 19.08 -1.13
C PRO A 58 2.44 17.59 -0.75
N VAL A 59 3.57 16.91 -0.92
CA VAL A 59 3.80 15.52 -0.52
C VAL A 59 4.95 15.48 0.48
N ASP A 60 4.67 15.16 1.73
CA ASP A 60 5.70 14.92 2.76
C ASP A 60 5.91 13.41 2.92
N MET A 61 7.07 12.91 2.50
CA MET A 61 7.37 11.48 2.51
C MET A 61 8.87 11.22 2.54
N ASP A 62 9.28 10.25 3.34
CA ASP A 62 10.61 9.67 3.33
C ASP A 62 10.56 8.24 2.78
N LEU A 63 11.36 7.95 1.75
CA LEU A 63 11.63 6.61 1.28
C LEU A 63 13.11 6.30 1.51
N ARG A 64 13.38 5.12 2.08
CA ARG A 64 14.71 4.53 2.14
C ARG A 64 14.67 3.17 1.50
N ALA A 65 15.62 2.89 0.62
CA ALA A 65 15.80 1.58 0.05
C ALA A 65 17.26 1.14 0.15
N GLN A 66 17.49 -0.13 0.41
CA GLN A 66 18.79 -0.78 0.35
C GLN A 66 18.67 -2.03 -0.50
N THR A 67 19.61 -2.23 -1.41
CA THR A 67 19.59 -3.40 -2.29
C THR A 67 20.99 -3.85 -2.67
N ARG A 68 21.12 -5.14 -2.98
CA ARG A 68 22.36 -5.73 -3.50
C ARG A 68 22.09 -6.23 -4.91
N LEU A 69 22.31 -5.36 -5.89
CA LEU A 69 21.92 -5.58 -7.29
C LEU A 69 22.62 -6.80 -7.92
N ALA A 70 23.84 -7.11 -7.47
CA ALA A 70 24.63 -8.23 -7.96
C ALA A 70 24.26 -9.58 -7.32
N GLU A 71 23.38 -9.61 -6.31
CA GLU A 71 22.96 -10.84 -5.65
C GLU A 71 21.69 -11.43 -6.29
N ALA A 72 21.74 -12.74 -6.55
CA ALA A 72 20.58 -13.48 -7.06
C ALA A 72 19.37 -13.36 -6.12
N GLY A 73 18.21 -13.13 -6.73
CA GLY A 73 16.95 -12.85 -6.04
C GLY A 73 16.78 -11.39 -5.60
N LEU A 74 17.70 -10.49 -5.92
CA LEU A 74 17.61 -9.04 -5.64
C LEU A 74 17.16 -8.74 -4.20
N PRO A 75 18.02 -8.95 -3.19
CA PRO A 75 17.73 -8.55 -1.82
C PRO A 75 17.37 -7.07 -1.77
N LEU A 76 16.23 -6.77 -1.16
CA LEU A 76 15.66 -5.44 -1.12
C LEU A 76 15.06 -5.18 0.26
N ASN A 77 15.43 -4.05 0.84
CA ASN A 77 14.75 -3.44 1.97
C ASN A 77 14.21 -2.09 1.51
N VAL A 78 12.92 -1.85 1.67
CA VAL A 78 12.29 -0.55 1.41
C VAL A 78 11.50 -0.18 2.65
N GLU A 79 11.67 1.05 3.10
CA GLU A 79 10.85 1.68 4.13
C GLU A 79 10.30 2.99 3.56
N VAL A 80 8.99 3.14 3.59
CA VAL A 80 8.30 4.38 3.24
C VAL A 80 7.57 4.87 4.47
N ASN A 81 7.82 6.12 4.83
CA ASN A 81 7.19 6.78 5.96
C ASN A 81 6.61 8.11 5.53
N SER A 82 5.42 8.42 6.02
CA SER A 82 4.86 9.76 5.97
C SER A 82 4.06 10.00 7.23
N LYS A 83 4.24 11.19 7.82
CA LYS A 83 3.38 11.60 8.94
C LYS A 83 1.96 11.83 8.47
N GLN A 84 1.81 12.35 7.26
CA GLN A 84 0.53 12.77 6.74
C GLN A 84 0.59 12.98 5.23
N LEU A 85 -0.31 12.32 4.51
CA LEU A 85 -0.56 12.49 3.09
C LEU A 85 -1.99 12.96 2.87
N TYR A 86 -2.18 13.72 1.81
CA TYR A 86 -3.48 14.23 1.41
C TYR A 86 -3.71 14.01 -0.08
N TRP A 87 -4.97 13.84 -0.46
CA TRP A 87 -5.37 13.91 -1.86
C TRP A 87 -6.71 14.65 -1.97
N PRO A 88 -6.91 15.52 -2.96
CA PRO A 88 -5.91 16.08 -3.89
C PRO A 88 -4.75 16.81 -3.18
N PHE A 89 -3.60 16.90 -3.85
CA PHE A 89 -2.40 17.58 -3.32
C PHE A 89 -2.52 19.11 -3.33
N THR A 90 -3.45 19.66 -4.11
CA THR A 90 -3.78 21.08 -4.18
C THR A 90 -5.28 21.29 -4.06
N GLY A 91 -5.68 22.45 -3.52
CA GLY A 91 -7.09 22.76 -3.29
C GLY A 91 -7.64 22.12 -2.01
N GLU A 92 -8.91 21.75 -2.04
CA GLU A 92 -9.60 21.14 -0.90
C GLU A 92 -9.18 19.68 -0.73
N LYS A 93 -8.69 19.35 0.47
CA LYS A 93 -8.23 18.01 0.83
C LYS A 93 -9.44 17.11 1.05
N GLN A 94 -9.58 16.07 0.22
CA GLN A 94 -10.72 15.15 0.29
C GLN A 94 -10.37 13.87 1.04
N TYR A 95 -9.14 13.41 0.93
CA TYR A 95 -8.66 12.18 1.54
C TYR A 95 -7.37 12.45 2.28
N GLN A 96 -7.19 11.75 3.38
CA GLN A 96 -6.04 11.89 4.25
C GLN A 96 -5.58 10.50 4.71
N ALA A 97 -4.28 10.29 4.70
CA ALA A 97 -3.63 9.15 5.33
C ALA A 97 -2.63 9.68 6.38
N ASP A 98 -2.81 9.28 7.63
CA ASP A 98 -1.96 9.66 8.76
C ASP A 98 -1.07 8.48 9.18
N ASP A 99 0.16 8.81 9.58
CA ASP A 99 1.15 7.85 10.09
C ASP A 99 1.37 6.64 9.17
N LEU A 100 1.49 6.89 7.86
CA LEU A 100 1.82 5.86 6.89
C LEU A 100 3.21 5.30 7.20
N LYS A 101 3.26 3.98 7.43
CA LYS A 101 4.47 3.19 7.53
C LYS A 101 4.32 1.97 6.65
N LEU A 102 5.20 1.83 5.67
CA LEU A 102 5.28 0.68 4.79
C LEU A 102 6.69 0.12 4.83
N LYS A 103 6.80 -1.20 4.95
CA LYS A 103 8.07 -1.91 4.91
C LYS A 103 7.98 -3.11 3.98
N LEU A 104 8.92 -3.21 3.06
CA LEU A 104 9.15 -4.39 2.22
C LEU A 104 10.56 -4.89 2.49
N THR A 105 10.71 -6.17 2.83
CA THR A 105 12.01 -6.78 3.17
C THR A 105 12.08 -8.18 2.60
N GLY A 106 13.23 -8.56 2.04
CA GLY A 106 13.53 -9.92 1.61
C GLY A 106 14.16 -9.94 0.22
N LYS A 107 13.91 -11.01 -0.53
CA LYS A 107 14.30 -11.19 -1.93
C LYS A 107 13.05 -11.17 -2.79
N MET A 108 13.16 -10.88 -4.08
CA MET A 108 12.04 -10.97 -5.02
C MET A 108 11.42 -12.38 -5.07
N THR A 109 12.20 -13.41 -4.73
CA THR A 109 11.73 -14.80 -4.61
C THR A 109 11.09 -15.14 -3.26
N ASP A 110 11.25 -14.30 -2.24
CA ASP A 110 10.68 -14.46 -0.90
C ASP A 110 10.78 -13.13 -0.13
N TYR A 111 9.69 -12.36 -0.14
CA TYR A 111 9.61 -11.06 0.53
C TYR A 111 8.43 -10.99 1.49
N THR A 112 8.56 -10.14 2.50
CA THR A 112 7.51 -9.73 3.43
C THR A 112 7.16 -8.26 3.19
N LEU A 113 5.87 -7.94 3.17
CA LEU A 113 5.32 -6.60 3.11
C LEU A 113 4.48 -6.34 4.37
N SER A 114 4.74 -5.25 5.06
CA SER A 114 3.85 -4.75 6.11
C SER A 114 3.51 -3.28 5.88
N MET A 115 2.27 -2.91 6.23
CA MET A 115 1.78 -1.55 6.12
C MET A 115 0.87 -1.21 7.30
N ARG A 116 0.98 0.02 7.80
CA ARG A 116 0.01 0.62 8.72
C ARG A 116 -0.25 2.06 8.30
N THR A 117 -1.51 2.48 8.39
CA THR A 117 -1.91 3.87 8.25
C THR A 117 -3.27 4.09 8.92
N ALA A 118 -3.53 5.28 9.39
CA ALA A 118 -4.91 5.75 9.61
C ALA A 118 -5.37 6.49 8.36
N VAL A 119 -6.65 6.40 8.00
CA VAL A 119 -7.23 7.11 6.86
C VAL A 119 -8.55 7.76 7.25
N LYS A 120 -8.90 8.82 6.53
CA LYS A 120 -10.22 9.47 6.58
C LYS A 120 -10.43 10.27 5.31
N GLY A 121 -11.67 10.59 4.99
CA GLY A 121 -11.93 11.48 3.88
C GLY A 121 -13.41 11.74 3.62
N GLN A 122 -13.67 12.44 2.53
CA GLN A 122 -14.99 12.61 1.97
C GLN A 122 -15.55 11.22 1.64
N GLU A 123 -16.67 10.87 2.28
CA GLU A 123 -17.34 9.56 2.17
C GLU A 123 -16.55 8.35 2.70
N ILE A 124 -15.35 8.57 3.27
CA ILE A 124 -14.55 7.51 3.89
C ILE A 124 -14.55 7.75 5.40
N PRO A 125 -15.25 6.91 6.18
CA PRO A 125 -15.23 7.03 7.63
C PRO A 125 -13.79 6.83 8.15
N PRO A 126 -13.41 7.47 9.26
CA PRO A 126 -12.11 7.26 9.86
C PRO A 126 -11.84 5.78 10.10
N ALA A 127 -10.70 5.30 9.60
CA ALA A 127 -10.33 3.90 9.66
C ALA A 127 -8.84 3.73 9.97
N THR A 128 -8.49 2.69 10.71
CA THR A 128 -7.10 2.22 10.79
C THR A 128 -6.93 0.99 9.91
N ILE A 129 -5.93 1.02 9.05
CA ILE A 129 -5.59 -0.07 8.14
C ILE A 129 -4.26 -0.68 8.57
N THR A 130 -4.23 -1.99 8.71
CA THR A 130 -2.98 -2.76 8.87
C THR A 130 -2.96 -3.92 7.88
N LEU A 131 -1.84 -4.12 7.21
CA LEU A 131 -1.63 -5.19 6.24
C LEU A 131 -0.31 -5.90 6.53
N ASP A 132 -0.34 -7.22 6.49
CA ASP A 132 0.82 -8.10 6.48
C ASP A 132 0.66 -9.12 5.34
N ALA A 133 1.69 -9.24 4.51
CA ALA A 133 1.70 -10.13 3.36
C ALA A 133 3.10 -10.70 3.12
N LYS A 134 3.13 -11.84 2.41
CA LYS A 134 4.34 -12.48 1.91
C LYS A 134 4.18 -12.79 0.45
N GLY A 135 5.25 -12.75 -0.33
CA GLY A 135 5.14 -13.02 -1.75
C GLY A 135 6.45 -13.40 -2.40
N ASN A 136 6.33 -13.72 -3.67
CA ASN A 136 7.43 -13.96 -4.58
C ASN A 136 7.04 -13.48 -5.99
N GLU A 137 7.79 -13.90 -7.00
CA GLU A 137 7.55 -13.52 -8.40
C GLU A 137 6.25 -14.08 -9.01
N GLN A 138 5.58 -15.00 -8.32
CA GLN A 138 4.44 -15.78 -8.85
C GLN A 138 3.18 -15.62 -8.01
N GLN A 139 3.28 -15.26 -6.74
CA GLN A 139 2.14 -15.15 -5.84
C GLN A 139 2.37 -14.15 -4.70
N VAL A 140 1.26 -13.67 -4.14
CA VAL A 140 1.21 -12.97 -2.85
C VAL A 140 0.18 -13.64 -1.95
N ASN A 141 0.62 -14.03 -0.77
CA ASN A 141 -0.22 -14.42 0.34
C ASN A 141 -0.44 -13.22 1.26
N LEU A 142 -1.66 -12.72 1.32
CA LEU A 142 -2.12 -11.75 2.30
C LEU A 142 -2.44 -12.50 3.61
N ASP A 143 -1.45 -12.54 4.51
CA ASP A 143 -1.57 -13.16 5.83
C ASP A 143 -2.73 -12.52 6.61
N LYS A 144 -2.82 -11.17 6.55
CA LYS A 144 -3.89 -10.40 7.16
C LYS A 144 -3.95 -8.97 6.64
N LEU A 145 -5.11 -8.56 6.15
CA LEU A 145 -5.52 -7.15 6.07
C LEU A 145 -6.59 -6.92 7.14
N THR A 146 -6.46 -5.85 7.90
CA THR A 146 -7.46 -5.40 8.88
C THR A 146 -7.82 -3.96 8.60
N VAL A 147 -9.12 -3.68 8.58
CA VAL A 147 -9.68 -2.33 8.56
C VAL A 147 -10.55 -2.19 9.80
N ALA A 148 -10.12 -1.35 10.75
CA ALA A 148 -10.90 -1.00 11.94
C ALA A 148 -11.60 0.34 11.68
N ALA A 149 -12.92 0.30 11.54
CA ALA A 149 -13.77 1.43 11.19
C ALA A 149 -15.21 1.15 11.65
N LEU A 150 -16.06 2.17 11.71
CA LEU A 150 -17.51 1.98 11.94
C LEU A 150 -17.81 1.15 13.22
N GLU A 151 -17.04 1.41 14.29
CA GLU A 151 -17.13 0.68 15.57
C GLU A 151 -16.88 -0.84 15.49
N GLY A 152 -16.44 -1.33 14.33
CA GLY A 152 -16.22 -2.73 14.05
C GLY A 152 -14.88 -2.99 13.37
N LYS A 153 -14.74 -4.20 12.84
CA LYS A 153 -13.52 -4.68 12.22
C LYS A 153 -13.82 -5.55 11.01
N THR A 154 -13.17 -5.23 9.90
CA THR A 154 -13.13 -6.04 8.69
C THR A 154 -11.76 -6.68 8.57
N GLU A 155 -11.71 -8.00 8.35
CA GLU A 155 -10.48 -8.76 8.18
C GLU A 155 -10.52 -9.52 6.86
N LEU A 156 -9.45 -9.43 6.07
CA LEU A 156 -9.29 -10.17 4.82
C LEU A 156 -8.01 -11.02 4.89
N LYS A 157 -8.14 -12.29 4.52
CA LYS A 157 -7.03 -13.17 4.16
C LYS A 157 -7.19 -13.55 2.70
N ALA A 158 -6.10 -13.58 1.95
CA ALA A 158 -6.17 -13.94 0.54
C ALA A 158 -4.87 -14.55 0.02
N LEU A 159 -4.99 -15.37 -1.01
CA LEU A 159 -3.89 -15.79 -1.85
C LEU A 159 -4.19 -15.35 -3.28
N LEU A 160 -3.28 -14.59 -3.87
CA LEU A 160 -3.30 -14.20 -5.27
C LEU A 160 -2.12 -14.88 -5.96
N ASP A 161 -2.38 -15.64 -7.02
CA ASP A 161 -1.39 -16.39 -7.79
C ASP A 161 -1.50 -15.97 -9.27
N TRP A 162 -0.36 -15.74 -9.92
CA TRP A 162 -0.28 -15.39 -11.35
C TRP A 162 0.80 -16.21 -12.09
N GLN A 163 1.18 -17.39 -11.58
CA GLN A 163 2.20 -18.24 -12.19
C GLN A 163 1.83 -18.66 -13.62
N GLN A 164 0.54 -18.89 -13.87
CA GLN A 164 0.01 -19.28 -15.19
C GLN A 164 -1.12 -18.37 -15.65
N ALA A 165 -2.06 -18.11 -14.73
CA ALA A 165 -3.21 -17.25 -14.90
C ALA A 165 -3.44 -16.53 -13.57
N ILE A 166 -4.02 -15.33 -13.60
CA ILE A 166 -4.38 -14.65 -12.36
C ILE A 166 -5.49 -15.46 -11.71
N SER A 167 -5.28 -15.93 -10.48
CA SER A 167 -6.27 -16.63 -9.68
C SER A 167 -6.22 -16.17 -8.24
N TRP A 168 -7.36 -16.18 -7.57
CA TRP A 168 -7.43 -15.77 -6.17
C TRP A 168 -8.33 -16.67 -5.34
N ARG A 169 -8.02 -16.70 -4.04
CA ARG A 169 -8.89 -17.22 -2.98
C ARG A 169 -8.86 -16.22 -1.84
N GLY A 170 -10.03 -15.78 -1.38
CA GLY A 170 -10.17 -14.79 -0.34
C GLY A 170 -11.19 -15.22 0.72
N GLU A 171 -10.92 -14.84 1.97
CA GLU A 171 -11.84 -14.95 3.10
C GLU A 171 -11.94 -13.59 3.77
N LEU A 172 -13.14 -13.01 3.73
CA LEU A 172 -13.49 -11.72 4.31
C LEU A 172 -14.40 -11.94 5.52
N THR A 173 -13.99 -11.43 6.67
CA THR A 173 -14.76 -11.49 7.91
C THR A 173 -15.16 -10.08 8.33
N LEU A 174 -16.45 -9.89 8.60
CA LEU A 174 -17.02 -8.66 9.14
C LEU A 174 -17.40 -8.91 10.60
N ASN A 175 -16.88 -8.09 11.51
CA ASN A 175 -17.17 -8.18 12.94
C ASN A 175 -17.70 -6.85 13.45
N GLY A 176 -18.99 -6.80 13.78
CA GLY A 176 -19.62 -5.68 14.46
C GLY A 176 -19.65 -4.38 13.67
N ILE A 177 -19.71 -4.43 12.34
CA ILE A 177 -19.75 -3.22 11.50
C ILE A 177 -21.03 -2.44 11.83
N ASN A 178 -20.90 -1.20 12.30
CA ASN A 178 -22.00 -0.32 12.68
C ASN A 178 -21.98 1.00 11.90
N THR A 179 -22.89 1.14 10.94
CA THR A 179 -22.96 2.35 10.11
C THR A 179 -23.79 3.47 10.72
N ALA A 180 -24.51 3.23 11.83
CA ALA A 180 -25.53 4.17 12.32
C ALA A 180 -25.01 5.57 12.66
N LYS A 181 -23.74 5.69 13.07
CA LYS A 181 -23.12 6.98 13.41
C LYS A 181 -22.70 7.78 12.16
N GLU A 182 -22.09 7.10 11.18
CA GLU A 182 -21.54 7.75 9.99
C GLU A 182 -22.55 7.89 8.85
N PHE A 183 -23.52 6.97 8.76
CA PHE A 183 -24.57 6.92 7.75
C PHE A 183 -25.97 6.75 8.39
N PRO A 184 -26.52 7.79 9.04
CA PRO A 184 -27.80 7.72 9.77
C PRO A 184 -29.01 7.39 8.89
N GLU A 185 -28.93 7.63 7.58
CA GLU A 185 -29.93 7.30 6.57
C GLU A 185 -29.97 5.80 6.24
N TRP A 186 -28.88 5.08 6.55
CA TRP A 186 -28.76 3.64 6.32
C TRP A 186 -28.07 2.90 7.50
N PRO A 187 -28.66 2.98 8.71
CA PRO A 187 -28.07 2.39 9.90
C PRO A 187 -28.09 0.87 9.79
N SER A 188 -26.93 0.25 9.94
CA SER A 188 -26.73 -1.18 9.78
C SER A 188 -25.83 -1.71 10.88
N LYS A 189 -26.10 -2.92 11.36
CA LYS A 189 -25.18 -3.70 12.20
C LYS A 189 -24.98 -5.05 11.54
N LEU A 190 -23.74 -5.36 11.14
CA LEU A 190 -23.45 -6.54 10.32
C LEU A 190 -22.28 -7.34 10.88
N ASN A 191 -22.47 -8.66 10.90
CA ASN A 191 -21.40 -9.65 11.01
C ASN A 191 -21.48 -10.57 9.80
N GLY A 192 -20.35 -11.08 9.34
CA GLY A 192 -20.36 -11.98 8.20
C GLY A 192 -19.04 -12.67 7.91
N LEU A 193 -19.14 -13.71 7.11
CA LEU A 193 -18.05 -14.48 6.55
C LEU A 193 -18.33 -14.67 5.06
N ILE A 194 -17.43 -14.20 4.22
CA ILE A 194 -17.55 -14.29 2.76
C ILE A 194 -16.29 -14.94 2.23
N LYS A 195 -16.43 -16.08 1.58
CA LYS A 195 -15.34 -16.72 0.84
C LYS A 195 -15.54 -16.48 -0.64
N THR A 196 -14.47 -16.07 -1.31
CA THR A 196 -14.47 -15.87 -2.77
C THR A 196 -13.33 -16.65 -3.39
N ARG A 197 -13.56 -17.13 -4.62
CA ARG A 197 -12.50 -17.64 -5.47
C ARG A 197 -12.77 -17.27 -6.91
N GLY A 198 -11.73 -17.14 -7.71
CA GLY A 198 -11.89 -16.82 -9.11
C GLY A 198 -10.58 -16.90 -9.87
N SER A 199 -10.69 -16.70 -11.18
CA SER A 199 -9.55 -16.67 -12.09
C SER A 199 -9.82 -15.81 -13.31
N LEU A 200 -8.76 -15.23 -13.87
CA LEU A 200 -8.73 -14.48 -15.11
C LEU A 200 -7.67 -15.10 -16.03
N TYR A 201 -8.10 -15.63 -17.18
CA TYR A 201 -7.22 -16.21 -18.18
C TYR A 201 -7.74 -15.90 -19.60
N GLY A 202 -6.85 -15.45 -20.48
CA GLY A 202 -7.20 -15.19 -21.89
C GLY A 202 -8.36 -14.21 -22.08
N GLY A 203 -8.51 -13.23 -21.17
CA GLY A 203 -9.61 -12.24 -21.20
C GLY A 203 -10.96 -12.74 -20.66
N THR A 204 -11.07 -14.00 -20.23
CA THR A 204 -12.26 -14.54 -19.58
C THR A 204 -12.04 -14.59 -18.07
N TRP A 205 -13.01 -14.08 -17.31
CA TRP A 205 -13.00 -14.16 -15.85
C TRP A 205 -14.12 -15.07 -15.35
N GLN A 206 -13.86 -15.75 -14.25
CA GLN A 206 -14.85 -16.52 -13.51
C GLN A 206 -14.70 -16.22 -12.01
N MET A 207 -15.82 -16.20 -11.30
CA MET A 207 -15.87 -15.98 -9.86
C MET A 207 -16.94 -16.85 -9.25
N GLU A 208 -16.64 -17.32 -8.05
CA GLU A 208 -17.56 -18.06 -7.19
C GLU A 208 -17.51 -17.47 -5.79
N VAL A 209 -18.65 -17.55 -5.09
CA VAL A 209 -18.78 -17.24 -3.67
C VAL A 209 -19.19 -18.52 -2.96
N PRO A 210 -18.25 -19.41 -2.59
CA PRO A 210 -18.59 -20.71 -2.01
C PRO A 210 -19.26 -20.61 -0.64
N GLU A 211 -19.07 -19.49 0.07
CA GLU A 211 -19.67 -19.25 1.37
C GLU A 211 -20.04 -17.77 1.49
N LEU A 212 -21.29 -17.50 1.86
CA LEU A 212 -21.80 -16.17 2.17
C LEU A 212 -22.68 -16.29 3.41
N LYS A 213 -22.09 -16.00 4.57
CA LYS A 213 -22.81 -15.87 5.83
C LYS A 213 -22.90 -14.41 6.20
N LEU A 214 -24.11 -13.90 6.42
CA LEU A 214 -24.32 -12.51 6.78
C LEU A 214 -25.48 -12.40 7.77
N THR A 215 -25.23 -11.79 8.92
CA THR A 215 -26.21 -11.65 10.00
C THR A 215 -26.26 -10.21 10.50
N GLY A 216 -27.43 -9.82 10.99
CA GLY A 216 -27.64 -8.55 11.66
C GLY A 216 -28.85 -7.81 11.10
N ASN A 217 -28.71 -6.52 10.85
CA ASN A 217 -29.80 -5.70 10.32
C ASN A 217 -29.29 -4.56 9.42
N VAL A 218 -30.14 -4.20 8.46
CA VAL A 218 -30.02 -3.00 7.64
C VAL A 218 -31.31 -2.23 7.81
N LYS A 219 -31.23 -1.00 8.31
CA LYS A 219 -32.38 -0.26 8.86
C LYS A 219 -33.10 -1.17 9.88
N GLN A 220 -34.41 -1.32 9.71
CA GLN A 220 -35.26 -2.18 10.53
C GLN A 220 -35.35 -3.63 10.01
N ASN A 221 -34.73 -3.93 8.87
CA ASN A 221 -34.83 -5.25 8.24
C ASN A 221 -33.72 -6.17 8.74
N LYS A 222 -34.11 -7.36 9.20
CA LYS A 222 -33.17 -8.41 9.59
C LYS A 222 -32.47 -8.97 8.35
N VAL A 223 -31.16 -9.15 8.44
CA VAL A 223 -30.34 -9.87 7.47
C VAL A 223 -29.94 -11.21 8.10
N ASN A 224 -30.20 -12.29 7.37
CA ASN A 224 -29.75 -13.63 7.72
C ASN A 224 -29.56 -14.45 6.43
N VAL A 225 -28.33 -14.56 5.99
CA VAL A 225 -27.90 -15.38 4.85
C VAL A 225 -26.94 -16.43 5.41
N ASP A 226 -27.17 -17.70 5.04
CA ASP A 226 -26.37 -18.87 5.44
C ASP A 226 -25.93 -19.67 4.22
#